data_AF-A0A973NUX4-F1
#
_entry.id   AF-A0A973NUX4-F1
#
_cell.length_a   1.000
_cell.length_b   1.000
_cell.length_c   1.000
_cell.angle_alpha   90.00
_cell.angle_beta   90.00
_cell.angle_gamma   90.00
#
_symmetry.space_group_name_H-M   'P 1'
#
loop_
_entity.id
_entity.type
_entity.pdbx_description
1 polymer ?
#
loop_
_entity_poly.entity_id
_entity_poly.type
_entity_poly.pdbx_seq_one_letter_code
_entity_poly.pdbx_strand_id
1 'polypeptide(L)'
;MGKKSSRAAKAGAARSVASQAADGEIPVVGAREACPCGSGRRYKACHGREAAAAAHQQAAEITAAKRPFEGLPGETDIVAMRELVPAATAPLKLAGEHADRKVTLATVLPMAAPAVHRDSGEIVLALQTLATSGDPDRDQADALLRA
;
A
#
# COMPACT_ATOMS: atom_id res chain seq x y z
N MET A 1 29.52 48.09 6.47
CA MET A 1 28.49 48.24 5.42
C MET A 1 28.98 47.50 4.17
N GLY A 2 28.46 46.28 3.97
CA GLY A 2 29.12 45.21 3.21
C GLY A 2 28.89 45.21 1.70
N LYS A 3 30.00 45.31 0.97
CA LYS A 3 30.35 44.86 -0.40
C LYS A 3 29.23 44.33 -1.31
N LYS A 4 29.08 45.00 -2.47
CA LYS A 4 28.61 44.43 -3.74
C LYS A 4 29.40 43.16 -4.06
N SER A 5 28.74 42.08 -4.45
CA SER A 5 29.37 41.02 -5.24
C SER A 5 28.41 40.51 -6.31
N SER A 6 28.76 40.82 -7.55
CA SER A 6 28.31 40.18 -8.77
C SER A 6 28.86 38.75 -8.84
N ARG A 7 27.99 37.76 -9.07
CA ARG A 7 28.35 36.46 -9.64
C ARG A 7 27.26 36.09 -10.63
N ALA A 8 27.50 36.33 -11.91
CA ALA A 8 28.12 35.38 -12.84
C ALA A 8 27.15 34.22 -13.15
N ALA A 9 26.60 34.28 -14.36
CA ALA A 9 25.91 33.17 -15.00
C ALA A 9 26.77 31.91 -14.92
N LYS A 10 26.21 30.84 -14.35
CA LYS A 10 26.64 29.47 -14.63
C LYS A 10 25.53 28.79 -15.41
N ALA A 11 25.69 28.84 -16.73
CA ALA A 11 25.21 27.78 -17.60
C ALA A 11 26.04 26.50 -17.31
N GLY A 12 25.37 25.35 -17.30
CA GLY A 12 25.95 24.03 -17.10
C GLY A 12 25.61 23.44 -15.72
N ALA A 13 24.79 22.41 -15.55
CA ALA A 13 24.31 21.41 -16.49
C ALA A 13 22.80 21.21 -16.32
N ALA A 14 22.01 21.79 -17.22
CA ALA A 14 20.78 21.14 -17.64
C ALA A 14 21.23 19.93 -18.46
N ARG A 15 21.62 18.84 -17.78
CA ARG A 15 21.76 17.55 -18.45
C ARG A 15 20.32 17.16 -18.76
N SER A 16 19.99 17.35 -20.03
CA SER A 16 18.76 16.98 -20.68
C SER A 16 18.31 15.60 -20.22
N VAL A 17 17.34 15.57 -19.32
CA VAL A 17 16.30 14.52 -19.34
C VAL A 17 15.20 15.02 -20.29
N ALA A 18 15.62 15.46 -21.46
CA ALA A 18 14.73 15.70 -22.59
C ALA A 18 14.85 14.44 -23.44
N SER A 19 13.71 13.80 -23.66
CA SER A 19 13.55 12.52 -24.36
C SER A 19 13.78 11.28 -23.48
N GLN A 20 12.72 10.90 -22.78
CA GLN A 20 12.25 9.51 -22.69
C GLN A 20 10.80 9.53 -22.20
N ALA A 21 9.91 9.92 -23.11
CA ALA A 21 8.49 9.59 -23.08
C ALA A 21 8.04 9.44 -24.54
N ALA A 22 8.77 8.61 -25.29
CA ALA A 22 8.18 7.89 -26.39
C ALA A 22 7.71 6.56 -25.78
N ASP A 23 6.45 6.21 -26.01
CA ASP A 23 5.68 5.09 -25.43
C ASP A 23 4.91 5.40 -24.14
N GLY A 24 3.89 6.24 -24.29
CA GLY A 24 2.57 6.02 -23.67
C GLY A 24 2.35 6.38 -22.21
N GLU A 25 3.34 6.30 -21.32
CA GLU A 25 3.14 6.54 -19.89
C GLU A 25 4.19 7.48 -19.29
N ILE A 26 3.71 8.51 -18.59
CA ILE A 26 4.58 9.55 -18.04
C ILE A 26 4.99 9.16 -16.62
N PRO A 27 6.29 9.00 -16.34
CA PRO A 27 6.74 8.51 -15.04
C PRO A 27 6.34 9.46 -13.91
N VAL A 28 5.93 8.88 -12.78
CA VAL A 28 5.58 9.62 -11.57
C VAL A 28 6.84 10.23 -10.96
N VAL A 29 6.83 11.55 -10.79
CA VAL A 29 7.92 12.31 -10.16
C VAL A 29 7.40 13.15 -9.01
N GLY A 30 8.29 13.81 -8.26
CA GLY A 30 7.90 14.61 -7.12
C GLY A 30 6.89 15.71 -7.50
N ALA A 31 5.87 15.95 -6.66
CA ALA A 31 4.77 16.87 -6.96
C ALA A 31 5.22 18.29 -7.38
N ARG A 32 6.37 18.75 -6.87
CA ARG A 32 6.95 20.08 -7.17
C ARG A 32 7.99 20.06 -8.29
N GLU A 33 8.39 18.88 -8.76
CA GLU A 33 9.38 18.70 -9.82
C GLU A 33 8.78 19.02 -11.20
N ALA A 34 9.64 19.22 -12.20
CA ALA A 34 9.22 19.46 -13.57
C ALA A 34 8.52 18.22 -14.12
N CYS A 35 7.41 18.40 -14.84
CA CYS A 35 6.70 17.26 -15.42
C CYS A 35 7.51 16.66 -16.58
N PRO A 36 7.76 15.34 -16.61
CA PRO A 36 8.56 14.69 -17.66
C PRO A 36 7.96 14.77 -19.07
N CYS A 37 6.71 15.22 -19.21
CA CYS A 37 6.04 15.40 -20.49
C CYS A 37 6.56 16.56 -21.35
N GLY A 38 7.52 17.35 -20.85
CA GLY A 38 8.05 18.52 -21.56
C GLY A 38 7.16 19.76 -21.55
N SER A 39 6.02 19.76 -20.84
CA SER A 39 5.11 20.93 -20.81
C SER A 39 5.65 22.16 -20.07
N GLY A 40 6.81 22.08 -19.43
CA GLY A 40 7.37 23.15 -18.59
C GLY A 40 6.61 23.40 -17.28
N ARG A 41 5.46 22.73 -17.07
CA ARG A 41 4.67 22.80 -15.83
C ARG A 41 5.27 21.88 -14.75
N ARG A 42 4.97 22.19 -13.48
CA ARG A 42 5.23 21.27 -12.35
C ARG A 42 4.34 20.04 -12.46
N TYR A 43 4.83 18.88 -12.01
CA TYR A 43 4.13 17.60 -12.12
C TYR A 43 2.71 17.66 -11.57
N LYS A 44 2.49 18.20 -10.36
CA LYS A 44 1.15 18.35 -9.75
C LYS A 44 0.16 19.25 -10.52
N ALA A 45 0.66 20.08 -11.44
CA ALA A 45 -0.16 20.97 -12.27
C ALA A 45 -0.36 20.41 -13.69
N CYS A 46 0.17 19.23 -13.98
CA CYS A 46 0.06 18.48 -15.22
C CYS A 46 -0.40 17.05 -14.89
N HIS A 47 0.37 16.03 -15.26
CA HIS A 47 0.02 14.60 -15.10
C HIS A 47 -0.08 14.14 -13.64
N GLY A 48 0.47 14.89 -12.68
CA GLY A 48 0.25 14.62 -11.26
C GLY A 48 -1.21 14.81 -10.81
N ARG A 49 -2.06 15.50 -11.60
CA ARG A 49 -3.50 15.57 -11.33
C ARG A 49 -4.22 14.28 -11.70
N GLU A 50 -3.88 13.69 -12.84
CA GLU A 50 -4.44 12.41 -13.29
C GLU A 50 -3.97 11.29 -12.38
N ALA A 51 -2.68 11.27 -12.02
CA ALA A 51 -2.15 10.32 -11.03
C ALA A 51 -2.85 10.47 -9.66
N ALA A 52 -3.10 11.70 -9.20
CA ALA A 52 -3.86 11.93 -7.97
C ALA A 52 -5.33 11.51 -8.11
N ALA A 53 -5.98 11.80 -9.23
CA ALA A 53 -7.36 11.41 -9.49
C ALA A 53 -7.52 9.89 -9.55
N ALA A 54 -6.60 9.17 -10.21
CA ALA A 54 -6.54 7.72 -10.24
C ALA A 54 -6.35 7.14 -8.82
N ALA A 55 -5.42 7.70 -8.04
CA ALA A 55 -5.24 7.30 -6.64
C ALA A 55 -6.49 7.55 -5.78
N HIS A 56 -7.18 8.68 -5.99
CA HIS A 56 -8.44 8.99 -5.31
C HIS A 56 -9.58 8.05 -5.71
N GLN A 57 -9.68 7.71 -7.00
CA GLN A 57 -10.66 6.73 -7.50
C GLN A 57 -10.38 5.34 -6.91
N GLN A 58 -9.13 4.90 -6.92
CA GLN A 58 -8.73 3.63 -6.33
C GLN A 58 -9.01 3.59 -4.82
N ALA A 59 -8.74 4.66 -4.08
CA ALA A 59 -9.09 4.77 -2.67
C ALA A 59 -10.62 4.76 -2.46
N ALA A 60 -11.39 5.39 -3.35
CA ALA A 60 -12.84 5.39 -3.29
C ALA A 60 -13.43 4.01 -3.57
N GLU A 61 -12.88 3.25 -4.53
CA GLU A 61 -13.28 1.87 -4.79
C GLU A 61 -13.02 0.96 -3.59
N ILE A 62 -11.83 1.07 -2.98
CA ILE A 62 -11.46 0.37 -1.72
C ILE A 62 -12.44 0.72 -0.58
N THR A 63 -12.93 1.96 -0.53
CA THR A 63 -13.85 2.42 0.53
C THR A 63 -15.32 2.08 0.23
N ALA A 64 -15.72 2.05 -1.04
CA ALA A 64 -17.10 1.82 -1.46
C ALA A 64 -17.50 0.35 -1.38
N ALA A 65 -16.54 -0.56 -1.52
CA ALA A 65 -16.72 -1.97 -1.24
C ALA A 65 -16.04 -2.29 0.09
N LYS A 66 -16.79 -2.63 1.14
CA LYS A 66 -16.68 -3.98 1.68
C LYS A 66 -17.57 -4.20 2.88
N ARG A 67 -18.41 -5.23 2.75
CA ARG A 67 -18.65 -6.15 3.84
C ARG A 67 -17.36 -6.98 3.99
N PRO A 68 -16.56 -6.79 5.06
CA PRO A 68 -15.31 -7.52 5.22
C PRO A 68 -15.55 -9.03 5.18
N PHE A 69 -14.64 -9.76 4.55
CA PHE A 69 -14.65 -11.22 4.43
C PHE A 69 -15.87 -11.79 3.68
N GLU A 70 -16.58 -10.97 2.89
CA GLU A 70 -17.80 -11.38 2.17
C GLU A 70 -17.60 -12.68 1.38
N GLY A 71 -18.48 -13.64 1.64
CA GLY A 71 -18.48 -14.93 0.95
C GLY A 71 -17.51 -15.97 1.51
N LEU A 72 -16.71 -15.62 2.53
CA LEU A 72 -15.90 -16.62 3.23
C LEU A 72 -16.76 -17.46 4.19
N PRO A 73 -16.52 -18.78 4.28
CA PRO A 73 -17.09 -19.59 5.35
C PRO A 73 -16.68 -19.02 6.72
N GLY A 74 -17.65 -18.82 7.61
CA GLY A 74 -17.39 -18.25 8.94
C GLY A 74 -17.14 -16.73 8.93
N GLU A 75 -17.51 -16.01 7.86
CA GLU A 75 -17.38 -14.55 7.75
C GLU A 75 -17.78 -13.82 9.04
N THR A 76 -18.97 -14.09 9.58
CA THR A 76 -19.48 -13.42 10.79
C THR A 76 -18.62 -13.68 12.02
N ASP A 77 -18.03 -14.88 12.11
CA ASP A 77 -17.15 -15.24 13.22
C ASP A 77 -15.81 -14.53 13.09
N ILE A 78 -15.26 -14.42 11.88
CA ILE A 78 -14.03 -13.66 11.61
C ILE A 78 -14.25 -12.17 11.91
N VAL A 79 -15.38 -11.60 11.48
CA VAL A 79 -15.78 -10.23 11.83
C VAL A 79 -15.92 -10.08 13.34
N ALA A 80 -16.61 -11.00 14.03
CA ALA A 80 -16.75 -10.94 15.48
C ALA A 80 -15.39 -11.04 16.20
N MET A 81 -14.51 -11.93 15.75
CA MET A 81 -13.15 -12.06 16.28
C MET A 81 -12.34 -10.78 16.10
N ARG A 82 -12.49 -10.09 14.96
CA ARG A 82 -11.80 -8.84 14.66
C ARG A 82 -12.36 -7.64 15.42
N GLU A 83 -13.68 -7.54 15.59
CA GLU A 83 -14.33 -6.32 16.10
C GLU A 83 -14.69 -6.40 17.59
N LEU A 84 -15.03 -7.59 18.10
CA LEU A 84 -15.67 -7.74 19.42
C LEU A 84 -14.86 -8.61 20.38
N VAL A 85 -14.19 -9.64 19.90
CA VAL A 85 -13.53 -10.62 20.77
C VAL A 85 -12.09 -10.19 21.06
N PRO A 86 -11.73 -9.85 22.31
CA PRO A 86 -10.43 -9.25 22.62
C PRO A 86 -9.25 -10.23 22.51
N ALA A 87 -9.52 -11.53 22.67
CA ALA A 87 -8.50 -12.57 22.65
C ALA A 87 -9.11 -13.90 22.18
N ALA A 88 -9.14 -14.11 20.88
CA ALA A 88 -9.52 -15.39 20.29
C ALA A 88 -8.44 -15.91 19.36
N THR A 89 -8.41 -17.23 19.22
CA THR A 89 -7.67 -17.92 18.17
C THR A 89 -8.56 -18.96 17.50
N ALA A 90 -8.42 -19.13 16.19
CA ALA A 90 -9.16 -20.13 15.43
C ALA A 90 -8.27 -20.75 14.35
N PRO A 91 -8.31 -22.07 14.12
CA PRO A 91 -7.60 -22.67 13.00
C PRO A 91 -8.21 -22.18 11.67
N LEU A 92 -7.35 -21.83 10.71
CA LEU A 92 -7.77 -21.44 9.36
C LEU A 92 -7.35 -22.50 8.36
N LYS A 93 -8.31 -22.98 7.55
CA LYS A 93 -8.04 -23.88 6.44
C LYS A 93 -7.91 -23.06 5.17
N LEU A 94 -6.74 -23.11 4.55
CA LEU A 94 -6.52 -22.50 3.24
C LEU A 94 -7.00 -23.43 2.13
N ALA A 95 -7.37 -22.84 1.00
CA ALA A 95 -7.75 -23.55 -0.21
C ALA A 95 -6.70 -23.33 -1.33
N GLY A 96 -6.72 -24.17 -2.35
CA GLY A 96 -5.87 -24.02 -3.53
C GLY A 96 -4.40 -24.33 -3.27
N GLU A 97 -3.51 -23.55 -3.88
CA GLU A 97 -2.05 -23.76 -3.89
C GLU A 97 -1.38 -23.65 -2.51
N HIS A 98 -2.10 -23.13 -1.51
CA HIS A 98 -1.59 -22.94 -0.15
C HIS A 98 -2.26 -23.85 0.89
N ALA A 99 -3.02 -24.85 0.46
CA ALA A 99 -3.83 -25.71 1.34
C ALA A 99 -3.00 -26.54 2.35
N ASP A 100 -1.70 -26.70 2.10
CA ASP A 100 -0.74 -27.40 2.96
C ASP A 100 -0.22 -26.53 4.12
N ARG A 101 -0.38 -25.20 4.06
CA ARG A 101 0.10 -24.30 5.11
C ARG A 101 -0.78 -24.39 6.35
N LYS A 102 -0.15 -24.55 7.51
CA LYS A 102 -0.83 -24.55 8.80
C LYS A 102 -0.96 -23.11 9.31
N VAL A 103 -2.20 -22.61 9.38
CA VAL A 103 -2.50 -21.24 9.81
C VAL A 103 -3.45 -21.23 11.00
N THR A 104 -3.13 -20.41 11.99
CA THR A 104 -4.02 -20.04 13.10
C THR A 104 -4.32 -18.55 13.02
N LEU A 105 -5.60 -18.19 12.93
CA LEU A 105 -6.05 -16.81 13.15
C LEU A 105 -5.95 -16.47 14.64
N ALA A 106 -5.56 -15.23 14.93
CA ALA A 106 -5.58 -14.61 16.25
C ALA A 106 -6.21 -13.22 16.14
N THR A 107 -6.91 -12.76 17.19
CA THR A 107 -7.39 -11.37 17.26
C THR A 107 -6.22 -10.40 17.10
N VAL A 108 -5.18 -10.56 17.91
CA VAL A 108 -4.00 -9.68 17.95
C VAL A 108 -2.75 -10.50 18.27
N LEU A 109 -1.61 -10.06 17.75
CA LEU A 109 -0.29 -10.60 18.09
C LEU A 109 0.53 -9.60 18.89
N PRO A 110 1.58 -10.05 19.62
CA PRO A 110 2.52 -9.14 20.27
C PRO A 110 3.05 -8.08 19.29
N MET A 111 3.20 -6.86 19.79
CA MET A 111 3.60 -5.69 18.99
C MET A 111 2.65 -5.37 17.82
N ALA A 112 1.44 -5.94 17.81
CA ALA A 112 0.48 -5.84 16.72
C ALA A 112 1.10 -6.20 15.35
N ALA A 113 1.99 -7.20 15.35
CA ALA A 113 2.54 -7.80 14.15
C ALA A 113 1.42 -8.39 13.29
N PRO A 114 1.49 -8.29 11.95
CA PRO A 114 0.44 -8.81 11.07
C PRO A 114 0.43 -10.34 11.02
N ALA A 115 1.60 -10.98 11.12
CA ALA A 115 1.74 -12.42 11.21
C ALA A 115 3.07 -12.76 11.90
N VAL A 116 3.15 -13.97 12.46
CA VAL A 116 4.40 -14.59 12.91
C VAL A 116 4.50 -16.00 12.35
N HIS A 117 5.67 -16.33 11.79
CA HIS A 117 6.02 -17.69 11.39
C HIS A 117 6.81 -18.34 12.53
N ARG A 118 6.31 -19.46 13.06
CA ARG A 118 6.94 -20.19 14.17
C ARG A 118 7.97 -21.19 13.65
N ASP A 119 8.89 -21.60 14.52
CA ASP A 119 9.88 -22.65 14.22
C ASP A 119 9.24 -24.00 13.87
N SER A 120 7.99 -24.22 14.28
CA SER A 120 7.19 -25.40 13.92
C SER A 120 6.66 -25.38 12.48
N GLY A 121 6.86 -24.29 11.73
CA GLY A 121 6.27 -24.08 10.40
C GLY A 121 4.82 -23.60 10.42
N GLU A 122 4.25 -23.33 11.60
CA GLU A 122 2.92 -22.75 11.73
C GLU A 122 2.97 -21.23 11.61
N ILE A 123 2.01 -20.68 10.87
CA ILE A 123 1.77 -19.23 10.80
C ILE A 123 0.65 -18.87 11.76
N VAL A 124 0.86 -17.83 12.55
CA VAL A 124 -0.22 -17.18 13.28
C VAL A 124 -0.46 -15.81 12.66
N LEU A 125 -1.69 -15.57 12.23
CA LEU A 125 -2.12 -14.39 11.50
C LEU A 125 -3.00 -13.52 12.41
N ALA A 126 -2.71 -12.22 12.50
CA ALA A 126 -3.46 -11.27 13.33
C ALA A 126 -4.56 -10.55 12.51
N LEU A 127 -5.79 -10.55 13.02
CA LEU A 127 -6.90 -9.80 12.45
C LEU A 127 -6.81 -8.28 12.74
N GLN A 128 -6.23 -7.91 13.88
CA GLN A 128 -6.02 -6.53 14.31
C GLN A 128 -4.52 -6.17 14.22
N THR A 129 -4.21 -5.18 13.38
CA THR A 129 -2.85 -4.70 13.11
C THR A 129 -2.79 -3.18 13.21
N LEU A 130 -1.58 -2.60 13.30
CA LEU A 130 -1.42 -1.13 13.36
C LEU A 130 -1.54 -0.46 12.00
N ALA A 131 -1.08 -1.13 10.94
CA ALA A 131 -1.16 -0.64 9.58
C ALA A 131 -2.28 -1.37 8.84
N THR A 132 -3.16 -0.60 8.22
CA THR A 132 -4.25 -1.12 7.38
C THR A 132 -4.36 -0.31 6.10
N SER A 133 -4.66 -0.98 4.98
CA SER A 133 -4.99 -0.33 3.72
C SER A 133 -6.45 0.16 3.67
N GLY A 134 -7.24 -0.07 4.73
CA GLY A 134 -8.69 0.10 4.71
C GLY A 134 -9.45 -1.09 4.09
N ASP A 135 -8.74 -2.10 3.57
CA ASP A 135 -9.29 -3.34 3.06
C ASP A 135 -8.72 -4.50 3.89
N PRO A 136 -9.44 -4.96 4.94
CA PRO A 136 -8.93 -6.00 5.81
C PRO A 136 -8.66 -7.31 5.07
N ASP A 137 -9.46 -7.70 4.08
CA ASP A 137 -9.24 -8.97 3.38
C ASP A 137 -7.91 -8.95 2.62
N ARG A 138 -7.61 -7.79 1.99
CA ARG A 138 -6.36 -7.59 1.28
C ARG A 138 -5.17 -7.52 2.22
N ASP A 139 -5.31 -6.83 3.35
CA ASP A 139 -4.29 -6.74 4.38
C ASP A 139 -3.94 -8.14 4.93
N GLN A 140 -4.96 -8.98 5.21
CA GLN A 140 -4.76 -10.35 5.68
C GLN A 140 -4.11 -11.24 4.62
N ALA A 141 -4.49 -11.10 3.35
CA ALA A 141 -3.88 -11.84 2.25
C ALA A 141 -2.40 -11.46 2.04
N ASP A 142 -2.07 -10.17 2.05
CA ASP A 142 -0.68 -9.70 1.93
C ASP A 142 0.17 -10.19 3.11
N ALA A 143 -0.35 -10.12 4.33
CA ALA A 143 0.31 -10.66 5.52
C ALA A 143 0.59 -12.16 5.40
N LEU A 144 -0.38 -12.95 4.92
CA LEU A 144 -0.21 -14.38 4.67
C LEU A 144 0.81 -14.67 3.56
N LEU A 145 0.90 -13.86 2.51
CA LEU A 145 1.86 -14.06 1.43
C LEU A 145 3.30 -13.74 1.84
N ARG A 146 3.48 -12.83 2.81
CA ARG A 146 4.80 -12.41 3.33
C ARG A 146 5.31 -13.25 4.50
N ALA A 147 4.42 -13.98 5.17
CA ALA A 147 4.74 -14.83 6.33
C ALA A 147 5.34 -16.17 5.93
#